data_AF-A0A2E5C4T3-F1
#
_entry.id   AF-A0A2E5C4T3-F1
#
_cell.length_a   1.000
_cell.length_b   1.000
_cell.length_c   1.000
_cell.angle_alpha   90.00
_cell.angle_beta   90.00
_cell.angle_gamma   90.00
#
_symmetry.space_group_name_H-M   'P 1'
#
loop_
_entity.id
_entity.type
_entity.pdbx_description
1 polymer ?
#
loop_
_entity_poly.entity_id
_entity_poly.type
_entity_poly.pdbx_seq_one_letter_code
_entity_poly.pdbx_strand_id
1 'polypeptide(L)'
;MAAWRPIQVTMTSARAFGLLLVAFCCLPCLAENRHILTSETNTDLVGSNSSTYISREETLIDIAVRHQLGYNMIRSANPDVDAWLPDDGSKVLLPFSVILPDAPRKGIVINTAEMRLYFYHRDEQNHNTVTVYPISVGRRDWATPLTETRITLRVEQPSWYPPESIRAEHAARGDLLPKVVPAGPDNPLGDYLLALDVPSYFIHGTNKRFGIGMQVTHGCIRMYPEHIEELYNLAPVNTPVTIVNQPYKIGWKDEKLYLEVHHPLELDGVVQEENRTGVVDKLTSMLEKQPEVLIDWNRVDIAITKATGMPALVGIQPHSLSDFEYYRNHIRSDHSNRPDMIE
;
A
#
# COMPACT_ATOMS: atom_id res chain seq x y z
N MET A 1 74.98 -52.26 4.70
CA MET A 1 74.51 -53.65 4.75
C MET A 1 73.04 -53.68 4.36
N ALA A 2 72.72 -54.60 3.45
CA ALA A 2 71.40 -55.11 3.04
C ALA A 2 70.38 -54.14 2.41
N ALA A 3 70.06 -54.47 1.16
CA ALA A 3 69.12 -53.84 0.26
C ALA A 3 67.67 -54.37 0.41
N TRP A 4 66.78 -53.67 -0.28
CA TRP A 4 65.35 -53.90 -0.51
C TRP A 4 64.91 -55.34 -0.83
N ARG A 5 63.70 -55.70 -0.37
CA ARG A 5 62.69 -56.47 -1.12
C ARG A 5 61.26 -56.03 -0.74
N PRO A 6 60.31 -55.96 -1.69
CA PRO A 6 58.93 -55.52 -1.44
C PRO A 6 58.01 -56.70 -1.10
N ILE A 7 56.92 -56.44 -0.36
CA ILE A 7 55.80 -57.36 -0.20
C ILE A 7 54.54 -56.63 -0.65
N GLN A 8 53.90 -57.18 -1.69
CA GLN A 8 52.56 -56.82 -2.14
C GLN A 8 51.54 -57.24 -1.07
N VAL A 9 50.62 -56.34 -0.72
CA VAL A 9 49.33 -56.75 -0.15
C VAL A 9 48.21 -56.02 -0.90
N THR A 10 47.26 -56.85 -1.28
CA THR A 10 46.08 -56.71 -2.12
C THR A 10 45.08 -55.64 -1.68
N MET A 11 44.45 -55.00 -2.67
CA MET A 11 43.24 -54.20 -2.52
C MET A 11 42.05 -55.06 -2.05
N THR A 12 41.32 -54.60 -1.03
CA THR A 12 39.89 -54.90 -0.87
C THR A 12 39.15 -53.68 -0.31
N SER A 13 38.32 -53.09 -1.17
CA SER A 13 37.08 -52.37 -0.90
C SER A 13 37.02 -51.41 0.29
N ALA A 14 37.18 -50.10 0.02
CA ALA A 14 36.56 -49.04 0.81
C ALA A 14 35.56 -48.30 -0.08
N ARG A 15 34.32 -48.25 0.40
CA ARG A 15 33.13 -47.71 -0.27
C ARG A 15 33.33 -46.25 -0.68
N ALA A 16 33.03 -45.94 -1.93
CA ALA A 16 32.92 -44.57 -2.42
C ALA A 16 31.65 -43.93 -1.83
N PHE A 17 31.83 -43.03 -0.87
CA PHE A 17 30.86 -42.01 -0.50
C PHE A 17 31.46 -40.68 -0.98
N GLY A 18 31.24 -40.35 -2.24
CA GLY A 18 31.67 -39.10 -2.86
C GLY A 18 30.47 -38.18 -3.03
N LEU A 19 30.53 -37.03 -2.35
CA LEU A 19 29.52 -35.98 -2.25
C LEU A 19 28.72 -35.72 -3.53
N LEU A 20 27.40 -35.86 -3.43
CA LEU A 20 26.47 -35.14 -4.30
C LEU A 20 26.45 -33.68 -3.82
N LEU A 21 27.22 -32.82 -4.49
CA LEU A 21 27.13 -31.37 -4.35
C LEU A 21 25.78 -30.94 -4.94
N VAL A 22 24.73 -30.96 -4.11
CA VAL A 22 23.48 -30.28 -4.42
C VAL A 22 23.81 -28.79 -4.39
N ALA A 23 24.09 -28.24 -5.56
CA ALA A 23 24.03 -26.81 -5.77
C ALA A 23 22.58 -26.39 -5.47
N PHE A 24 22.35 -25.96 -4.23
CA PHE A 24 21.19 -25.14 -3.89
C PHE A 24 21.39 -23.85 -4.70
N CYS A 25 20.87 -23.84 -5.92
CA CYS A 25 20.55 -22.60 -6.60
C CYS A 25 19.50 -21.91 -5.71
N CYS A 26 19.97 -21.11 -4.76
CA CYS A 26 19.23 -19.95 -4.30
C CYS A 26 19.02 -19.08 -5.53
N LEU A 27 17.99 -19.38 -6.31
CA LEU A 27 17.37 -18.37 -7.15
C LEU A 27 16.99 -17.27 -6.16
N PRO A 28 17.55 -16.05 -6.27
CA PRO A 28 16.93 -14.93 -5.59
C PRO A 28 15.50 -14.92 -6.09
N CYS A 29 14.55 -15.19 -5.19
CA CYS A 29 13.18 -14.80 -5.40
C CYS A 29 13.27 -13.29 -5.57
N LEU A 30 13.33 -12.83 -6.84
CA LEU A 30 13.13 -11.43 -7.15
C LEU A 30 11.84 -11.09 -6.43
N ALA A 31 11.92 -10.18 -5.46
CA ALA A 31 10.74 -9.54 -4.94
C ALA A 31 10.08 -8.93 -6.17
N GLU A 32 9.05 -9.61 -6.68
CA GLU A 32 8.17 -9.05 -7.69
C GLU A 32 7.80 -7.67 -7.16
N ASN A 33 8.14 -6.60 -7.88
CA ASN A 33 7.94 -5.24 -7.41
C ASN A 33 6.43 -4.99 -7.31
N ARG A 34 5.82 -5.41 -6.20
CA ARG A 34 4.37 -5.38 -5.93
C ARG A 34 3.80 -3.97 -5.97
N HIS A 35 4.68 -2.97 -5.90
CA HIS A 35 4.33 -1.56 -5.91
C HIS A 35 4.25 -1.00 -7.33
N ILE A 36 4.95 -1.58 -8.31
CA ILE A 36 5.00 -1.09 -9.69
C ILE A 36 3.80 -1.66 -10.46
N LEU A 37 2.87 -0.79 -10.83
CA LEU A 37 1.66 -1.15 -11.54
C LEU A 37 1.68 -0.53 -12.93
N THR A 38 1.60 -1.37 -13.96
CA THR A 38 1.43 -0.88 -15.33
C THR A 38 0.02 -0.34 -15.49
N SER A 39 -0.11 0.96 -15.72
CA SER A 39 -1.40 1.54 -16.09
C SER A 39 -1.60 1.22 -17.57
N GLU A 40 -2.45 0.25 -17.88
CA GLU A 40 -3.01 0.21 -19.23
C GLU A 40 -3.67 1.56 -19.51
N THR A 41 -3.40 2.11 -20.69
CA THR A 41 -4.00 3.38 -21.10
C THR A 41 -5.50 3.16 -21.12
N ASN A 42 -6.22 3.76 -20.16
CA ASN A 42 -7.68 3.73 -19.98
C ASN A 42 -8.25 2.79 -18.88
N THR A 43 -7.47 2.37 -17.88
CA THR A 43 -8.01 1.77 -16.64
C THR A 43 -7.79 2.65 -15.41
N ASP A 44 -8.73 2.61 -14.48
CA ASP A 44 -8.61 3.23 -13.16
C ASP A 44 -8.21 2.23 -12.08
N LEU A 45 -8.40 0.92 -12.32
CA LEU A 45 -8.14 -0.14 -11.36
C LEU A 45 -6.84 -0.88 -11.71
N VAL A 46 -5.87 -0.82 -10.81
CA VAL A 46 -4.55 -1.42 -10.98
C VAL A 46 -4.21 -2.39 -9.86
N GLY A 47 -3.19 -3.23 -10.07
CA GLY A 47 -2.74 -4.21 -9.08
C GLY A 47 -3.64 -5.44 -8.97
N SER A 48 -3.18 -6.41 -8.18
CA SER A 48 -3.90 -7.67 -7.94
C SER A 48 -3.76 -8.09 -6.49
N ASN A 49 -4.87 -8.48 -5.86
CA ASN A 49 -4.83 -8.95 -4.48
C ASN A 49 -4.14 -10.32 -4.41
N SER A 50 -3.43 -10.54 -3.31
CA SER A 50 -2.77 -11.81 -3.00
C SER A 50 -3.21 -12.29 -1.62
N SER A 51 -2.78 -13.48 -1.21
CA SER A 51 -2.88 -13.88 0.18
C SER A 51 -1.55 -14.45 0.70
N THR A 52 -1.43 -14.52 2.02
CA THR A 52 -0.35 -15.21 2.73
C THR A 52 -0.96 -15.95 3.92
N TYR A 53 -0.18 -16.82 4.54
CA TYR A 53 -0.54 -17.43 5.82
C TYR A 53 0.28 -16.81 6.95
N ILE A 54 -0.32 -16.75 8.13
CA ILE A 54 0.32 -16.33 9.37
C ILE A 54 1.08 -17.50 9.97
N SER A 55 2.29 -17.21 10.46
CA SER A 55 3.03 -18.13 11.33
C SER A 55 2.79 -17.79 12.81
N ARG A 56 2.89 -18.79 13.69
CA ARG A 56 2.60 -18.72 15.15
C ARG A 56 3.20 -17.55 15.93
N GLU A 57 4.22 -16.88 15.41
CA GLU A 57 4.93 -15.78 16.09
C GLU A 57 4.72 -14.42 15.42
N GLU A 58 3.96 -14.35 14.32
CA GLU A 58 3.72 -13.10 13.58
C GLU A 58 2.42 -12.42 14.04
N THR A 59 2.50 -11.12 14.27
CA THR A 59 1.32 -10.24 14.34
C THR A 59 0.88 -9.81 12.95
N LEU A 60 -0.30 -9.21 12.83
CA LEU A 60 -0.75 -8.64 11.54
C LEU A 60 0.15 -7.48 11.09
N ILE A 61 0.79 -6.77 12.03
CA ILE A 61 1.78 -5.74 11.72
C ILE A 61 3.04 -6.35 11.12
N ASP A 62 3.49 -7.50 11.62
CA ASP A 62 4.66 -8.18 11.05
C ASP A 62 4.40 -8.61 9.62
N ILE A 63 3.19 -9.09 9.32
CA ILE A 63 2.76 -9.37 7.93
C ILE A 63 2.78 -8.09 7.10
N ALA A 64 2.27 -6.97 7.62
CA ALA A 64 2.29 -5.69 6.90
C ALA A 64 3.72 -5.24 6.58
N VAL A 65 4.63 -5.30 7.56
CA VAL A 65 6.04 -4.92 7.36
C VAL A 65 6.73 -5.85 6.36
N ARG A 66 6.51 -7.17 6.48
CA ARG A 66 7.10 -8.19 5.59
C ARG A 66 6.67 -8.02 4.14
N HIS A 67 5.40 -7.64 3.92
CA HIS A 67 4.84 -7.41 2.58
C HIS A 67 4.84 -5.93 2.17
N GLN A 68 5.46 -5.05 2.97
CA GLN A 68 5.52 -3.61 2.74
C GLN A 68 4.15 -2.99 2.48
N LEU A 69 3.16 -3.35 3.30
CA LEU A 69 1.81 -2.79 3.34
C LEU A 69 1.69 -1.76 4.48
N GLY A 70 0.71 -0.88 4.38
CA GLY A 70 0.29 -0.05 5.49
C GLY A 70 -0.55 -0.85 6.50
N TYR A 71 -0.42 -0.54 7.79
CA TYR A 71 -1.23 -1.17 8.83
C TYR A 71 -2.74 -1.00 8.58
N ASN A 72 -3.17 0.19 8.17
CA ASN A 72 -4.56 0.44 7.77
C ASN A 72 -5.05 -0.49 6.66
N MET A 73 -4.24 -0.71 5.63
CA MET A 73 -4.60 -1.58 4.51
C MET A 73 -4.84 -3.02 4.97
N ILE A 74 -3.90 -3.57 5.74
CA ILE A 74 -4.02 -4.97 6.17
C ILE A 74 -5.14 -5.15 7.18
N ARG A 75 -5.35 -4.18 8.08
CA ARG A 75 -6.37 -4.25 9.12
C ARG A 75 -7.78 -4.17 8.54
N SER A 76 -8.02 -3.23 7.62
CA SER A 76 -9.33 -3.07 6.98
C SER A 76 -9.68 -4.23 6.06
N ALA A 77 -8.69 -4.83 5.38
CA ALA A 77 -8.92 -5.99 4.51
C ALA A 77 -9.13 -7.30 5.28
N ASN A 78 -8.72 -7.36 6.55
CA ASN A 78 -8.79 -8.57 7.40
C ASN A 78 -9.44 -8.24 8.77
N PRO A 79 -10.71 -7.81 8.80
CA PRO A 79 -11.36 -7.36 10.03
C PRO A 79 -11.47 -8.47 11.09
N ASP A 80 -11.59 -9.72 10.65
CA ASP A 80 -11.79 -10.90 11.51
C ASP A 80 -10.47 -11.50 12.04
N VAL A 81 -9.32 -11.00 11.58
CA VAL A 81 -8.00 -11.45 12.05
C VAL A 81 -7.54 -10.54 13.18
N ASP A 82 -7.22 -11.11 14.35
CA ASP A 82 -6.67 -10.35 15.47
C ASP A 82 -5.34 -9.70 15.07
N ALA A 83 -5.19 -8.40 15.32
CA ALA A 83 -4.01 -7.65 14.89
C ALA A 83 -2.74 -8.02 15.69
N TRP A 84 -2.89 -8.49 16.92
CA TRP A 84 -1.82 -8.73 17.89
C TRP A 84 -1.56 -10.21 18.15
N LEU A 85 -2.61 -11.02 18.14
CA LEU A 85 -2.52 -12.46 18.38
C LEU A 85 -3.40 -13.24 17.39
N PRO A 86 -3.07 -13.20 16.10
CA PRO A 86 -3.79 -13.97 15.10
C PRO A 86 -3.62 -15.48 15.29
N ASP A 87 -4.62 -16.26 14.88
CA ASP A 87 -4.54 -17.72 14.92
C ASP A 87 -3.48 -18.24 13.92
N ASP A 88 -2.66 -19.19 14.37
CA ASP A 88 -1.64 -19.84 13.55
C ASP A 88 -2.26 -20.51 12.32
N GLY A 89 -1.67 -20.28 11.14
CA GLY A 89 -2.19 -20.77 9.87
C GLY A 89 -3.40 -20.00 9.31
N SER A 90 -3.83 -18.90 9.93
CA SER A 90 -4.85 -18.02 9.37
C SER A 90 -4.42 -17.48 8.01
N LYS A 91 -5.36 -17.48 7.05
CA LYS A 91 -5.16 -16.83 5.75
C LYS A 91 -5.35 -15.33 5.91
N VAL A 92 -4.38 -14.56 5.42
CA VAL A 92 -4.41 -13.09 5.39
C VAL A 92 -4.45 -12.62 3.96
N LEU A 93 -5.40 -11.75 3.67
CA LEU A 93 -5.53 -11.07 2.40
C LEU A 93 -4.54 -9.89 2.33
N LEU A 94 -3.89 -9.76 1.18
CA LEU A 94 -2.94 -8.70 0.86
C LEU A 94 -3.55 -7.79 -0.22
N PRO A 95 -4.07 -6.61 0.15
CA PRO A 95 -4.87 -5.77 -0.74
C PRO A 95 -4.00 -4.84 -1.61
N PHE A 96 -3.34 -5.40 -2.63
CA PHE A 96 -2.54 -4.61 -3.59
C PHE A 96 -3.35 -4.04 -4.75
N SER A 97 -4.61 -4.46 -4.93
CA SER A 97 -5.48 -3.87 -5.94
C SER A 97 -6.07 -2.55 -5.44
N VAL A 98 -6.05 -1.53 -6.30
CA VAL A 98 -6.43 -0.16 -5.95
C VAL A 98 -7.00 0.61 -7.14
N ILE A 99 -8.02 1.42 -6.89
CA ILE A 99 -8.52 2.44 -7.82
C ILE A 99 -7.63 3.68 -7.71
N LEU A 100 -7.15 4.20 -8.84
CA LEU A 100 -6.32 5.40 -8.87
C LEU A 100 -7.12 6.63 -8.41
N PRO A 101 -6.53 7.55 -7.61
CA PRO A 101 -7.22 8.75 -7.17
C PRO A 101 -7.68 9.62 -8.33
N ASP A 102 -8.77 10.35 -8.10
CA ASP A 102 -9.29 11.39 -8.99
C ASP A 102 -8.43 12.66 -8.87
N ALA A 103 -7.24 12.60 -9.45
CA ALA A 103 -6.22 13.63 -9.44
C ALA A 103 -5.35 13.52 -10.70
N PRO A 104 -4.57 14.56 -11.06
CA PRO A 104 -3.66 14.47 -12.19
C PRO A 104 -2.71 13.27 -12.05
N ARG A 105 -2.73 12.35 -13.04
CA ARG A 105 -1.85 11.16 -13.09
C ARG A 105 -0.42 11.54 -13.50
N LYS A 106 0.22 12.42 -12.72
CA LYS A 106 1.52 13.01 -13.02
C LYS A 106 2.29 13.29 -11.73
N GLY A 107 3.56 12.90 -11.70
CA GLY A 107 4.41 13.12 -10.53
C GLY A 107 3.88 12.32 -9.34
N ILE A 108 3.70 12.97 -8.20
CA ILE A 108 3.28 12.32 -6.96
C ILE A 108 1.84 12.75 -6.64
N VAL A 109 0.97 11.77 -6.37
CA VAL A 109 -0.34 12.00 -5.76
C VAL A 109 -0.36 11.31 -4.40
N ILE A 110 -0.67 12.04 -3.34
CA ILE A 110 -0.82 11.50 -1.98
C ILE A 110 -2.30 11.52 -1.64
N ASN A 111 -2.87 10.37 -1.32
CA ASN A 111 -4.22 10.29 -0.77
C ASN A 111 -4.15 9.98 0.73
N THR A 112 -4.42 11.00 1.55
CA THR A 112 -4.33 10.90 3.01
C THR A 112 -5.38 9.96 3.60
N ALA A 113 -6.53 9.80 2.94
CA ALA A 113 -7.64 9.00 3.46
C ALA A 113 -7.32 7.50 3.55
N GLU A 114 -6.52 7.02 2.60
CA GLU A 114 -6.10 5.62 2.50
C GLU A 114 -4.61 5.41 2.82
N MET A 115 -3.91 6.50 3.15
CA MET A 115 -2.48 6.51 3.45
C MET A 115 -1.64 5.85 2.36
N ARG A 116 -1.88 6.26 1.10
CA ARG A 116 -1.10 5.81 -0.06
C ARG A 116 -0.51 7.00 -0.83
N LEU A 117 0.70 6.79 -1.33
CA LEU A 117 1.39 7.67 -2.27
C LEU A 117 1.47 6.96 -3.63
N TYR A 118 1.01 7.64 -4.67
CA TYR A 118 1.03 7.19 -6.05
C TYR A 118 2.09 7.99 -6.80
N PHE A 119 3.11 7.33 -7.32
CA PHE A 119 4.15 7.96 -8.11
C PHE A 119 3.99 7.56 -9.58
N TYR A 120 3.57 8.50 -10.41
CA TYR A 120 3.43 8.34 -11.85
C TYR A 120 4.76 8.66 -12.54
N HIS A 121 5.37 7.65 -13.14
CA HIS A 121 6.66 7.77 -13.81
C HIS A 121 6.71 6.93 -15.10
N ARG A 122 7.86 6.97 -15.77
CA ARG A 122 8.17 6.08 -16.88
C ARG A 122 9.07 4.96 -16.37
N ASP A 123 8.80 3.73 -16.79
CA ASP A 123 9.72 2.61 -16.58
C ASP A 123 10.94 2.70 -17.52
N GLU A 124 11.87 1.75 -17.41
CA GLU A 124 13.07 1.69 -18.26
C GLU A 124 12.74 1.53 -19.75
N GLN A 125 11.57 0.97 -20.06
CA GLN A 125 11.04 0.78 -21.41
C GLN A 125 10.20 1.97 -21.88
N ASN A 126 10.13 3.05 -21.08
CA ASN A 126 9.38 4.27 -21.34
C ASN A 126 7.84 4.08 -21.41
N HIS A 127 7.29 3.06 -20.74
CA HIS A 127 5.85 2.94 -20.52
C HIS A 127 5.39 3.81 -19.36
N ASN A 128 4.14 4.26 -19.41
CA ASN A 128 3.53 4.94 -18.27
C ASN A 128 3.24 3.92 -17.16
N THR A 129 3.76 4.21 -15.97
CA THR A 129 3.70 3.32 -14.82
C THR A 129 3.34 4.11 -13.59
N VAL A 130 2.62 3.48 -12.67
CA VAL A 130 2.32 4.07 -11.35
C VAL A 130 2.84 3.14 -10.28
N THR A 131 3.64 3.69 -9.38
CA THR A 131 4.14 2.97 -8.21
C THR A 131 3.39 3.41 -6.97
N VAL A 132 2.80 2.47 -6.24
CA VAL A 132 1.93 2.74 -5.09
C VAL A 132 2.63 2.34 -3.80
N TYR A 133 2.86 3.31 -2.92
CA TYR A 133 3.54 3.11 -1.65
C TYR A 133 2.59 3.35 -0.48
N PRO A 134 2.56 2.49 0.55
CA PRO A 134 1.92 2.85 1.80
C PRO A 134 2.73 3.93 2.52
N ILE A 135 2.04 4.84 3.18
CA ILE A 135 2.65 5.95 3.92
C ILE A 135 2.05 6.10 5.30
N SER A 136 2.68 6.88 6.17
CA SER A 136 2.03 7.49 7.34
C SER A 136 1.82 8.97 7.10
N VAL A 137 0.75 9.51 7.66
CA VAL A 137 0.39 10.93 7.56
C VAL A 137 0.24 11.56 8.94
N GLY A 138 0.03 12.88 8.95
CA GLY A 138 -0.15 13.65 10.17
C GLY A 138 -1.36 13.22 10.99
N ARG A 139 -1.22 13.19 12.31
CA ARG A 139 -2.34 13.06 13.25
C ARG A 139 -3.30 14.25 13.14
N ARG A 140 -4.54 14.12 13.64
CA ARG A 140 -5.61 15.13 13.53
C ARG A 140 -5.18 16.57 13.80
N ASP A 141 -4.48 16.81 14.91
CA ASP A 141 -4.08 18.18 15.29
C ASP A 141 -2.98 18.75 14.38
N TRP A 142 -2.24 17.88 13.69
CA TRP A 142 -1.08 18.20 12.84
C TRP A 142 -1.29 17.54 11.48
N ALA A 143 -2.47 17.78 10.89
CA ALA A 143 -2.88 17.14 9.65
C ALA A 143 -1.95 17.49 8.48
N THR A 144 -1.74 16.53 7.58
CA THR A 144 -1.05 16.78 6.32
C THR A 144 -1.93 17.68 5.43
N PRO A 145 -1.41 18.81 4.92
CA PRO A 145 -2.21 19.80 4.21
C PRO A 145 -2.66 19.29 2.85
N LEU A 146 -3.92 19.56 2.49
CA LEU A 146 -4.45 19.30 1.15
C LEU A 146 -4.04 20.45 0.22
N THR A 147 -3.20 20.17 -0.77
CA THR A 147 -2.60 21.20 -1.61
C THR A 147 -1.96 20.62 -2.87
N GLU A 148 -1.66 21.50 -3.83
CA GLU A 148 -0.74 21.24 -4.93
C GLU A 148 0.60 21.91 -4.63
N THR A 149 1.69 21.14 -4.74
CA THR A 149 3.05 21.59 -4.44
C THR A 149 4.05 20.87 -5.35
N ARG A 150 5.34 20.95 -5.04
CA ARG A 150 6.41 20.22 -5.75
C ARG A 150 7.55 19.89 -4.82
N ILE A 151 8.41 18.97 -5.24
CA ILE A 151 9.70 18.74 -4.59
C ILE A 151 10.60 19.96 -4.81
N THR A 152 11.12 20.55 -3.73
CA THR A 152 12.03 21.71 -3.77
C THR A 152 13.48 21.33 -3.50
N LEU A 153 13.70 20.32 -2.65
CA LEU A 153 15.03 19.87 -2.25
C LEU A 153 15.01 18.36 -2.03
N ARG A 154 16.17 17.73 -2.28
CA ARG A 154 16.45 16.32 -2.01
C ARG A 154 17.67 16.25 -1.09
N VAL A 155 17.55 15.55 0.03
CA VAL A 155 18.64 15.38 1.01
C VAL A 155 18.83 13.90 1.28
N GLU A 156 20.06 13.43 1.05
CA GLU A 156 20.54 12.12 1.52
C GLU A 156 21.16 12.29 2.91
N GLN A 157 20.97 11.30 3.77
CA GLN A 157 21.41 11.28 5.16
C GLN A 157 21.08 12.58 5.91
N PRO A 158 19.79 12.97 6.00
CA PRO A 158 19.39 14.21 6.64
C PRO A 158 19.67 14.15 8.15
N SER A 159 20.18 15.24 8.72
CA SER A 159 20.08 15.43 10.18
C SER A 159 18.69 15.96 10.52
N TRP A 160 18.10 15.46 11.60
CA TRP A 160 16.81 15.95 12.08
C TRP A 160 16.98 17.04 13.13
N TYR A 161 16.31 18.17 12.92
CA TYR A 161 16.25 19.29 13.85
C TYR A 161 14.82 19.35 14.39
N PRO A 162 14.52 18.75 15.57
CA PRO A 162 13.16 18.71 16.10
C PRO A 162 12.63 20.14 16.31
N PRO A 163 11.47 20.50 15.70
CA PRO A 163 10.79 21.75 15.98
C PRO A 163 10.53 21.95 17.47
N GLU A 164 10.45 23.20 17.90
CA GLU A 164 10.22 23.53 19.31
C GLU A 164 8.94 22.92 19.87
N SER A 165 7.87 22.88 19.07
CA SER A 165 6.61 22.22 19.43
C SER A 165 6.79 20.73 19.75
N ILE A 166 7.55 19.99 18.91
CA ILE A 166 7.84 18.56 19.15
C ILE A 166 8.68 18.38 20.40
N ARG A 167 9.72 19.22 20.60
CA ARG A 167 10.55 19.14 21.82
C ARG A 167 9.73 19.40 23.08
N ALA A 168 8.81 20.36 23.06
CA ALA A 168 7.94 20.68 24.19
C ALA A 168 6.98 19.51 24.51
N GLU A 169 6.38 18.89 23.48
CA GLU A 169 5.52 17.71 23.65
C GLU A 169 6.27 16.51 24.25
N HIS A 170 7.48 16.23 23.78
CA HIS A 170 8.32 15.17 24.32
C HIS A 170 8.74 15.48 25.77
N ALA A 171 9.17 16.72 26.04
CA ALA A 171 9.57 17.15 27.39
C ALA A 171 8.42 17.03 28.41
N ALA A 172 7.19 17.35 27.99
CA ALA A 172 5.99 17.19 28.83
C ALA A 172 5.72 15.72 29.22
N ARG A 173 6.24 14.75 28.46
CA ARG A 173 6.16 13.30 28.74
C ARG A 173 7.42 12.76 29.44
N GLY A 174 8.36 13.61 29.82
CA GLY A 174 9.63 13.21 30.44
C GLY A 174 10.68 12.68 29.46
N ASP A 175 10.46 12.84 28.15
CA ASP A 175 11.40 12.47 27.09
C ASP A 175 12.09 13.73 26.55
N LEU A 176 13.38 13.92 26.82
CA LEU A 176 14.09 15.12 26.38
C LEU A 176 14.77 14.88 25.03
N LEU A 177 14.19 15.44 23.97
CA LEU A 177 14.79 15.38 22.64
C LEU A 177 16.02 16.29 22.52
N PRO A 178 17.10 15.83 21.85
CA PRO A 178 18.25 16.68 21.56
C PRO A 178 17.86 17.77 20.55
N LYS A 179 18.68 18.83 20.47
CA LYS A 179 18.48 19.90 19.48
C LYS A 179 18.71 19.42 18.03
N VAL A 180 19.52 18.38 17.88
CA VAL A 180 19.86 17.76 16.60
C VAL A 180 19.97 16.26 16.82
N VAL A 181 19.34 15.48 15.96
CA VAL A 181 19.62 14.05 15.80
C VAL A 181 20.42 13.90 14.50
N PRO A 182 21.69 13.46 14.55
CA PRO A 182 22.50 13.31 13.35
C PRO A 182 21.93 12.23 12.43
N ALA A 183 22.43 12.16 11.19
CA ALA A 183 22.14 11.04 10.31
C ALA A 183 22.57 9.70 10.93
N GLY A 184 21.85 8.63 10.61
CA GLY A 184 22.13 7.28 11.08
C GLY A 184 20.88 6.52 11.53
N PRO A 185 21.04 5.29 12.04
CA PRO A 185 19.93 4.37 12.34
C PRO A 185 18.88 4.91 13.33
N ASP A 186 19.29 5.80 14.24
CA ASP A 186 18.41 6.38 15.25
C ASP A 186 17.64 7.61 14.74
N ASN A 187 17.92 8.08 13.52
CA ASN A 187 17.27 9.25 12.95
C ASN A 187 15.85 8.92 12.48
N PRO A 188 14.81 9.61 13.01
CA PRO A 188 13.42 9.32 12.64
C PRO A 188 13.05 9.74 11.22
N LEU A 189 13.89 10.56 10.55
CA LEU A 189 13.71 10.90 9.14
C LEU A 189 14.19 9.78 8.19
N GLY A 190 14.92 8.79 8.69
CA GLY A 190 15.59 7.79 7.86
C GLY A 190 16.72 8.40 7.00
N ASP A 191 17.08 7.71 5.93
CA ASP A 191 18.25 8.04 5.11
C ASP A 191 17.96 9.02 3.97
N TYR A 192 16.68 9.27 3.65
CA TYR A 192 16.29 10.12 2.53
C TYR A 192 15.14 11.05 2.91
N LEU A 193 15.22 12.29 2.41
CA LEU A 193 14.21 13.33 2.59
C LEU A 193 13.99 14.11 1.30
N LEU A 194 12.73 14.30 0.96
CA LEU A 194 12.25 15.15 -0.13
C LEU A 194 11.47 16.31 0.49
N ALA A 195 11.97 17.54 0.33
CA ALA A 195 11.27 18.73 0.80
C ALA A 195 10.19 19.17 -0.17
N LEU A 196 9.04 19.56 0.37
CA LEU A 196 7.94 20.11 -0.40
C LEU A 196 8.04 21.64 -0.46
N ASP A 197 7.39 22.26 -1.44
CA ASP A 197 7.16 23.72 -1.47
C ASP A 197 6.04 24.12 -0.50
N VAL A 198 6.09 23.55 0.71
CA VAL A 198 5.23 23.84 1.84
C VAL A 198 6.15 23.89 3.07
N PRO A 199 6.24 25.01 3.78
CA PRO A 199 7.20 25.16 4.87
C PRO A 199 7.10 24.04 5.91
N SER A 200 8.23 23.38 6.17
CA SER A 200 8.37 22.31 7.18
C SER A 200 7.66 20.99 6.88
N TYR A 201 7.22 20.74 5.64
CA TYR A 201 6.66 19.45 5.22
C TYR A 201 7.62 18.68 4.31
N PHE A 202 7.77 17.40 4.63
CA PHE A 202 8.71 16.49 3.98
C PHE A 202 8.05 15.16 3.63
N ILE A 203 8.50 14.53 2.56
CA ILE A 203 8.35 13.09 2.33
C ILE A 203 9.68 12.45 2.74
N HIS A 204 9.68 11.53 3.69
CA HIS A 204 10.91 11.00 4.26
C HIS A 204 10.78 9.53 4.69
N GLY A 205 11.90 8.88 4.95
CA GLY A 205 11.96 7.50 5.45
C GLY A 205 11.61 7.37 6.93
N THR A 206 11.92 6.24 7.53
CA THR A 206 11.77 6.08 8.98
C THR A 206 12.62 4.95 9.53
N ASN A 207 13.03 5.08 10.79
CA ASN A 207 13.55 3.96 11.57
C ASN A 207 12.47 3.17 12.32
N LYS A 208 11.19 3.55 12.21
CA LYS A 208 10.03 2.89 12.87
C LYS A 208 9.04 2.34 11.84
N ARG A 209 9.41 1.21 11.23
CA ARG A 209 8.65 0.53 10.16
C ARG A 209 7.20 0.22 10.53
N PHE A 210 6.94 -0.17 11.78
CA PHE A 210 5.61 -0.53 12.28
C PHE A 210 4.59 0.63 12.26
N GLY A 211 5.05 1.89 12.10
CA GLY A 211 4.16 3.05 12.04
C GLY A 211 3.58 3.36 10.66
N ILE A 212 3.97 2.62 9.61
CA ILE A 212 3.48 2.84 8.23
C ILE A 212 2.01 2.42 8.11
N GLY A 213 1.18 3.25 7.47
CA GLY A 213 -0.28 3.07 7.42
C GLY A 213 -0.99 3.48 8.71
N MET A 214 -0.45 4.46 9.44
CA MET A 214 -1.07 5.06 10.63
C MET A 214 -1.00 6.60 10.60
N GLN A 215 -1.87 7.29 11.34
CA GLN A 215 -1.84 8.76 11.49
C GLN A 215 -0.93 9.20 12.66
N VAL A 216 0.37 8.90 12.55
CA VAL A 216 1.31 9.01 13.68
C VAL A 216 2.31 10.17 13.54
N THR A 217 2.28 10.91 12.43
CA THR A 217 3.27 11.96 12.20
C THR A 217 2.78 13.32 12.68
N HIS A 218 3.71 14.25 12.67
CA HIS A 218 3.53 15.66 12.96
C HIS A 218 3.27 16.45 11.65
N GLY A 219 2.61 15.84 10.67
CA GLY A 219 2.20 16.45 9.40
C GLY A 219 3.00 15.98 8.18
N CYS A 220 4.25 15.56 8.37
CA CYS A 220 5.09 15.01 7.29
C CYS A 220 4.59 13.65 6.78
N ILE A 221 5.01 13.28 5.57
CA ILE A 221 4.71 11.99 4.95
C ILE A 221 5.87 11.04 5.22
N ARG A 222 5.58 9.91 5.87
CA ARG A 222 6.57 8.89 6.21
C ARG A 222 6.43 7.67 5.31
N MET A 223 7.54 7.14 4.84
CA MET A 223 7.62 5.95 3.98
C MET A 223 8.52 4.88 4.60
N TYR A 224 8.39 3.63 4.14
CA TYR A 224 9.40 2.61 4.41
C TYR A 224 10.78 3.05 3.88
N PRO A 225 11.90 2.64 4.52
CA PRO A 225 13.26 2.96 4.06
C PRO A 225 13.50 2.62 2.58
N GLU A 226 13.06 1.45 2.14
CA GLU A 226 13.23 0.97 0.77
C GLU A 226 12.45 1.85 -0.22
N HIS A 227 11.24 2.27 0.18
CA HIS A 227 10.35 3.05 -0.68
C HIS A 227 10.81 4.50 -0.84
N ILE A 228 11.32 5.12 0.23
CA ILE A 228 11.84 6.49 0.12
C ILE A 228 13.13 6.51 -0.71
N GLU A 229 13.98 5.49 -0.62
CA GLU A 229 15.18 5.38 -1.44
C GLU A 229 14.82 5.28 -2.92
N GLU A 230 13.89 4.40 -3.27
CA GLU A 230 13.37 4.27 -4.64
C GLU A 230 12.78 5.59 -5.14
N LEU A 231 11.87 6.19 -4.38
CA LEU A 231 11.26 7.47 -4.74
C LEU A 231 12.30 8.58 -4.86
N TYR A 232 13.29 8.63 -3.97
CA TYR A 232 14.37 9.61 -4.01
C TYR A 232 15.16 9.49 -5.30
N ASN A 233 15.50 8.28 -5.73
CA ASN A 233 16.28 8.05 -6.94
C ASN A 233 15.51 8.40 -8.22
N LEU A 234 14.19 8.21 -8.23
CA LEU A 234 13.36 8.42 -9.41
C LEU A 234 12.71 9.80 -9.51
N ALA A 235 12.41 10.48 -8.39
CA ALA A 235 11.70 11.75 -8.38
C ALA A 235 12.67 12.95 -8.36
N PRO A 236 12.85 13.69 -9.48
CA PRO A 236 13.70 14.88 -9.49
C PRO A 236 13.09 16.07 -8.74
N VAL A 237 13.91 17.08 -8.46
CA VAL A 237 13.43 18.40 -8.02
C VAL A 237 12.45 18.94 -9.08
N ASN A 238 11.41 19.65 -8.62
CA ASN A 238 10.24 20.11 -9.38
C ASN A 238 9.24 19.01 -9.79
N THR A 239 9.39 17.76 -9.34
CA THR A 239 8.31 16.78 -9.45
C THR A 239 7.04 17.34 -8.79
N PRO A 240 5.92 17.44 -9.51
CA PRO A 240 4.67 17.95 -8.93
C PRO A 240 4.13 16.96 -7.90
N VAL A 241 3.49 17.50 -6.87
CA VAL A 241 2.91 16.74 -5.76
C VAL A 241 1.48 17.26 -5.54
N THR A 242 0.48 16.40 -5.62
CA THR A 242 -0.91 16.72 -5.30
C THR A 242 -1.34 15.92 -4.09
N ILE A 243 -1.78 16.60 -3.03
CA ILE A 243 -2.24 15.98 -1.78
C ILE A 243 -3.75 16.11 -1.70
N VAL A 244 -4.45 14.97 -1.74
CA VAL A 244 -5.91 14.86 -1.70
C VAL A 244 -6.36 14.04 -0.50
N ASN A 245 -7.65 14.18 -0.17
CA ASN A 245 -8.31 13.34 0.83
C ASN A 245 -9.56 12.72 0.19
N GLN A 246 -9.41 11.53 -0.39
CA GLN A 246 -10.48 10.81 -1.08
C GLN A 246 -10.75 9.49 -0.35
N PRO A 247 -11.66 9.48 0.65
CA PRO A 247 -11.98 8.28 1.43
C PRO A 247 -12.76 7.24 0.64
N TYR A 248 -13.30 7.61 -0.51
CA TYR A 248 -13.85 6.70 -1.48
C TYR A 248 -13.40 7.07 -2.89
N LYS A 249 -13.24 6.06 -3.74
CA LYS A 249 -12.87 6.19 -5.14
C LYS A 249 -13.77 5.30 -5.99
N ILE A 250 -14.08 5.78 -7.18
CA ILE A 250 -14.87 5.07 -8.18
C ILE A 250 -14.04 5.03 -9.44
N GLY A 251 -13.96 3.87 -10.08
CA GLY A 251 -13.12 3.70 -11.26
C GLY A 251 -13.57 2.54 -12.14
N TRP A 252 -13.18 2.62 -13.40
CA TRP A 252 -13.51 1.65 -14.43
C TRP A 252 -12.37 0.69 -14.74
N LYS A 253 -12.73 -0.57 -15.01
CA LYS A 253 -11.86 -1.55 -15.66
C LYS A 253 -12.71 -2.55 -16.42
N ASP A 254 -12.42 -2.74 -17.70
CA ASP A 254 -13.12 -3.69 -18.56
C ASP A 254 -14.65 -3.57 -18.43
N GLU A 255 -15.17 -2.34 -18.58
CA GLU A 255 -16.61 -2.03 -18.59
C GLU A 255 -17.32 -2.27 -17.24
N LYS A 256 -16.53 -2.62 -16.22
CA LYS A 256 -16.99 -2.82 -14.85
C LYS A 256 -16.65 -1.59 -14.02
N LEU A 257 -17.64 -1.18 -13.23
CA LEU A 257 -17.53 -0.07 -12.29
C LEU A 257 -17.16 -0.62 -10.91
N TYR A 258 -16.05 -0.15 -10.37
CA TYR A 258 -15.58 -0.49 -9.04
C TYR A 258 -15.72 0.69 -8.09
N LEU A 259 -16.00 0.37 -6.83
CA LEU A 259 -16.03 1.31 -5.71
C LEU A 259 -15.05 0.81 -4.65
N GLU A 260 -14.16 1.68 -4.20
CA GLU A 260 -13.23 1.43 -3.11
C GLU A 260 -13.54 2.44 -2.01
N VAL A 261 -13.79 1.96 -0.79
CA VAL A 261 -14.14 2.80 0.37
C VAL A 261 -13.16 2.51 1.51
N HIS A 262 -12.71 3.57 2.17
CA HIS A 262 -11.79 3.56 3.31
C HIS A 262 -12.43 4.23 4.52
N HIS A 263 -12.23 3.63 5.69
CA HIS A 263 -12.50 4.27 6.97
C HIS A 263 -11.19 4.84 7.55
N PRO A 264 -11.14 6.11 7.97
CA PRO A 264 -10.05 6.59 8.80
C PRO A 264 -10.10 5.81 10.12
N LEU A 265 -9.03 5.07 10.44
CA LEU A 265 -8.94 4.20 11.64
C LEU A 265 -9.19 4.92 12.99
N GLU A 266 -9.23 6.25 13.03
CA GLU A 266 -9.34 7.06 14.25
C GLU A 266 -10.69 7.82 14.39
N LEU A 267 -11.68 7.54 13.54
CA LEU A 267 -12.95 8.28 13.52
C LEU A 267 -14.15 7.32 13.42
N ASP A 268 -14.60 6.81 14.56
CA ASP A 268 -15.83 6.02 14.62
C ASP A 268 -17.07 6.93 14.50
N GLY A 269 -18.02 6.53 13.64
CA GLY A 269 -19.39 7.05 13.57
C GLY A 269 -19.65 8.18 12.56
N VAL A 270 -18.98 9.33 12.69
CA VAL A 270 -19.30 10.53 11.87
C VAL A 270 -18.88 10.35 10.40
N VAL A 271 -17.74 9.69 10.17
CA VAL A 271 -17.19 9.51 8.82
C VAL A 271 -17.99 8.51 7.97
N GLN A 272 -18.69 7.55 8.60
CA GLN A 272 -19.48 6.57 7.85
C GLN A 272 -20.68 7.21 7.13
N GLU A 273 -21.38 8.12 7.80
CA GLU A 273 -22.52 8.84 7.21
C GLU A 273 -22.09 9.82 6.11
N GLU A 274 -20.95 10.50 6.29
CA GLU A 274 -20.35 11.36 5.27
C GLU A 274 -19.92 10.56 4.02
N ASN A 275 -19.31 9.38 4.23
CA ASN A 275 -18.94 8.48 3.14
C ASN A 275 -20.16 7.99 2.36
N ARG A 276 -21.26 7.60 3.04
CA ARG A 276 -22.47 7.11 2.35
C ARG A 276 -23.06 8.20 1.45
N THR A 277 -23.27 9.39 1.98
CA THR A 277 -23.84 10.52 1.22
C THR A 277 -22.95 10.87 0.03
N GLY A 278 -21.65 11.02 0.26
CA GLY A 278 -20.69 11.37 -0.79
C GLY A 278 -20.59 10.32 -1.91
N VAL A 279 -20.61 9.02 -1.57
CA VAL A 279 -20.61 7.94 -2.57
C VAL A 279 -21.89 7.97 -3.40
N VAL A 280 -23.06 8.10 -2.76
CA VAL A 280 -24.35 8.14 -3.45
C VAL A 280 -24.43 9.35 -4.39
N ASP A 281 -24.01 10.52 -3.94
CA ASP A 281 -23.97 11.73 -4.75
C ASP A 281 -23.05 11.55 -5.97
N LYS A 282 -21.83 11.03 -5.76
CA LYS A 282 -20.87 10.80 -6.85
C LYS A 282 -21.39 9.80 -7.89
N LEU A 283 -22.01 8.71 -7.45
CA LEU A 283 -22.62 7.72 -8.35
C LEU A 283 -23.85 8.30 -9.07
N THR A 284 -24.67 9.11 -8.40
CA THR A 284 -25.84 9.76 -9.01
C THR A 284 -25.42 10.76 -10.09
N SER A 285 -24.45 11.63 -9.80
CA SER A 285 -23.88 12.57 -10.79
C SER A 285 -23.21 11.86 -11.98
N MET A 286 -22.70 10.64 -11.78
CA MET A 286 -22.19 9.81 -12.87
C MET A 286 -23.34 9.25 -13.72
N LEU A 287 -24.42 8.74 -13.10
CA LEU A 287 -25.62 8.26 -13.81
C LEU A 287 -26.31 9.36 -14.62
N GLU A 288 -26.29 10.61 -14.15
CA GLU A 288 -26.81 11.75 -14.92
C GLU A 288 -26.07 11.94 -16.26
N LYS A 289 -24.78 11.59 -16.30
CA LYS A 289 -23.93 11.70 -17.49
C LYS A 289 -23.93 10.41 -18.33
N GLN A 290 -24.15 9.27 -17.69
CA GLN A 290 -24.09 7.92 -18.27
C GLN A 290 -25.30 7.09 -17.79
N PRO A 291 -26.52 7.39 -18.28
CA PRO A 291 -27.75 6.75 -17.80
C PRO A 291 -27.86 5.26 -18.14
N GLU A 292 -26.99 4.76 -19.03
CA GLU A 292 -26.91 3.35 -19.42
C GLU A 292 -26.20 2.47 -18.38
N VAL A 293 -25.45 3.05 -17.45
CA VAL A 293 -24.72 2.31 -16.43
C VAL A 293 -25.69 1.66 -15.44
N LEU A 294 -25.50 0.37 -15.22
CA LEU A 294 -26.27 -0.41 -14.25
C LEU A 294 -25.49 -0.51 -12.94
N ILE A 295 -26.04 0.06 -11.86
CA ILE A 295 -25.47 0.01 -10.52
C ILE A 295 -26.23 -1.00 -9.66
N ASP A 296 -25.48 -1.87 -9.00
CA ASP A 296 -25.94 -2.72 -7.91
C ASP A 296 -25.82 -1.96 -6.58
N TRP A 297 -26.91 -1.30 -6.18
CA TRP A 297 -26.96 -0.50 -4.96
C TRP A 297 -26.78 -1.34 -3.68
N ASN A 298 -27.07 -2.64 -3.70
CA ASN A 298 -26.81 -3.51 -2.56
C ASN A 298 -25.30 -3.72 -2.38
N ARG A 299 -24.56 -3.92 -3.48
CA ARG A 299 -23.10 -3.99 -3.43
C ARG A 299 -22.45 -2.66 -3.05
N VAL A 300 -23.03 -1.54 -3.48
CA VAL A 300 -22.61 -0.20 -3.01
C VAL A 300 -22.77 -0.10 -1.50
N ASP A 301 -23.92 -0.50 -0.96
CA ASP A 301 -24.19 -0.45 0.48
C ASP A 301 -23.23 -1.34 1.29
N ILE A 302 -22.97 -2.55 0.79
CA ILE A 302 -22.00 -3.48 1.37
C ILE A 302 -20.59 -2.88 1.35
N ALA A 303 -20.18 -2.27 0.24
CA ALA A 303 -18.85 -1.65 0.11
C ALA A 303 -18.67 -0.47 1.07
N ILE A 304 -19.69 0.38 1.22
CA ILE A 304 -19.69 1.51 2.18
C ILE A 304 -19.63 0.98 3.62
N THR A 305 -20.46 -0.01 3.93
CA THR A 305 -20.58 -0.55 5.30
C THR A 305 -19.31 -1.28 5.73
N LYS A 306 -18.80 -2.18 4.88
CA LYS A 306 -17.58 -2.94 5.19
C LYS A 306 -16.31 -2.09 5.09
N ALA A 307 -16.27 -1.16 4.12
CA ALA A 307 -15.13 -0.34 3.72
C ALA A 307 -13.77 -1.02 3.96
N THR A 308 -13.59 -2.16 3.30
CA THR A 308 -12.40 -3.01 3.43
C THR A 308 -11.14 -2.35 2.86
N GLY A 309 -11.23 -1.16 2.27
CA GLY A 309 -10.16 -0.52 1.52
C GLY A 309 -9.82 -1.21 0.20
N MET A 310 -10.67 -2.14 -0.25
CA MET A 310 -10.50 -2.89 -1.49
C MET A 310 -11.54 -2.50 -2.55
N PRO A 311 -11.16 -2.48 -3.84
CA PRO A 311 -12.10 -2.27 -4.93
C PRO A 311 -13.17 -3.37 -4.98
N ALA A 312 -14.44 -2.98 -4.92
CA ALA A 312 -15.60 -3.85 -5.03
C ALA A 312 -16.35 -3.56 -6.34
N LEU A 313 -16.72 -4.61 -7.07
CA LEU A 313 -17.55 -4.49 -8.28
C LEU A 313 -18.96 -4.04 -7.90
N VAL A 314 -19.36 -2.85 -8.31
CA VAL A 314 -20.67 -2.24 -7.97
C VAL A 314 -21.54 -1.93 -9.16
N GLY A 315 -21.03 -2.07 -10.38
CA GLY A 315 -21.83 -1.82 -11.57
C GLY A 315 -21.12 -2.20 -12.84
N ILE A 316 -21.80 -1.97 -13.96
CA ILE A 316 -21.30 -2.26 -15.30
C ILE A 316 -21.85 -1.25 -16.31
N GLN A 317 -21.15 -1.08 -17.42
CA GLN A 317 -21.67 -0.45 -18.63
C GLN A 317 -22.00 -1.57 -19.64
N PRO A 318 -23.29 -1.82 -19.94
CA PRO A 318 -23.67 -2.90 -20.85
C PRO A 318 -23.46 -2.50 -22.32
N HIS A 319 -22.92 -3.43 -23.14
CA HIS A 319 -22.62 -3.19 -24.56
C HIS A 319 -23.75 -3.61 -25.50
N SER A 320 -24.65 -4.48 -25.03
CA SER A 320 -25.78 -4.97 -25.80
C SER A 320 -27.06 -5.06 -24.96
N LEU A 321 -28.21 -5.12 -25.64
CA LEU A 321 -29.50 -5.37 -24.99
C LEU A 321 -29.52 -6.71 -24.26
N SER A 322 -28.80 -7.73 -24.76
CA SER A 322 -28.66 -9.02 -24.08
C SER A 322 -27.85 -8.91 -22.79
N ASP A 323 -26.76 -8.13 -22.77
CA ASP A 323 -25.99 -7.89 -21.53
C ASP A 323 -26.87 -7.13 -20.53
N PHE A 324 -27.57 -6.11 -21.02
CA PHE A 324 -28.48 -5.32 -20.22
C PHE A 324 -29.62 -6.16 -19.61
N GLU A 325 -30.22 -7.08 -20.38
CA GLU A 325 -31.25 -8.00 -19.88
C GLU A 325 -30.69 -9.03 -18.90
N TYR A 326 -29.52 -9.62 -19.20
CA TYR A 326 -28.83 -10.54 -18.28
C TYR A 326 -28.58 -9.87 -16.92
N TYR A 327 -27.96 -8.70 -16.91
CA TYR A 327 -27.61 -8.02 -15.67
C TYR A 327 -28.81 -7.41 -14.96
N ARG A 328 -29.78 -6.84 -15.68
CA ARG A 328 -31.04 -6.40 -15.05
C ARG A 328 -31.70 -7.56 -14.31
N ASN A 329 -31.75 -8.74 -14.93
CA ASN A 329 -32.42 -9.88 -14.34
C ASN A 329 -31.65 -10.44 -13.14
N HIS A 330 -30.32 -10.48 -13.17
CA HIS A 330 -29.50 -11.06 -12.09
C HIS A 330 -29.19 -10.09 -10.94
N ILE A 331 -29.03 -8.78 -11.20
CA ILE A 331 -28.80 -7.77 -10.16
C ILE A 331 -30.10 -7.48 -9.38
N ARG A 332 -31.27 -7.52 -10.03
CA ARG A 332 -32.58 -7.39 -9.34
C ARG A 332 -33.07 -8.68 -8.69
N SER A 333 -32.69 -9.85 -9.18
CA SER A 333 -33.15 -11.12 -8.60
C SER A 333 -32.39 -11.56 -7.36
N ASP A 334 -31.20 -11.01 -7.08
CA ASP A 334 -30.37 -11.39 -5.93
C ASP A 334 -30.83 -10.75 -4.59
N HIS A 335 -32.09 -10.31 -4.53
CA HIS A 335 -32.77 -9.99 -3.27
C HIS A 335 -32.99 -11.22 -2.36
N SER A 336 -32.54 -12.41 -2.78
CA SER A 336 -32.53 -13.62 -1.97
C SER A 336 -31.10 -14.09 -1.67
N ASN A 337 -30.44 -13.41 -0.73
CA ASN A 337 -29.51 -13.99 0.24
C ASN A 337 -28.73 -15.24 -0.26
N ARG A 338 -27.77 -15.08 -1.17
CA ARG A 338 -26.78 -16.13 -1.47
C ARG A 338 -25.37 -15.65 -1.15
N PRO A 339 -24.69 -16.25 -0.16
CA PRO A 339 -23.36 -15.85 0.28
C PRO A 339 -22.20 -16.29 -0.65
N ASP A 340 -22.51 -16.85 -1.82
CA ASP A 340 -21.57 -17.70 -2.56
C ASP A 340 -21.10 -17.07 -3.89
N MET A 341 -20.67 -15.81 -3.88
CA MET A 341 -19.96 -15.20 -5.02
C MET A 341 -18.89 -14.22 -4.52
N ILE A 342 -17.95 -14.74 -3.73
CA ILE A 342 -16.64 -14.15 -3.48
C ILE A 342 -15.61 -15.22 -3.84
N GLU A 343 -15.14 -15.22 -5.08
CA GLU A 343 -13.86 -15.82 -5.49
C GLU A 343 -13.05 -14.79 -6.26
#